data_AF-A0A166HBD0-F1
#
_entry.id   AF-A0A166HBD0-F1
#
_cell.length_a   1.000
_cell.length_b   1.000
_cell.length_c   1.000
_cell.angle_alpha   90.00
_cell.angle_beta   90.00
_cell.angle_gamma   90.00
#
_symmetry.space_group_name_H-M   'P 1'
#
loop_
_entity.id
_entity.type
_entity.pdbx_description
1 polymer ?
#
loop_
_entity_poly.entity_id
_entity_poly.type
_entity_poly.pdbx_seq_one_letter_code
_entity_poly.pdbx_strand_id
1 'polypeptide(L)'
;MAQGRQHTIDNSVLGPRIASTYYVHLSKQSSIRPNIFKNLSSRTNGIMSNTSINPTDLVMPLEELMIYLTQEIAQTKDDISALNKSIHAWESFICPYTPNVDFNSVVVFGAVATLLSRTTHLLVVLACTPTTNIASLQLGRLVSLWPTIWICMQKLHGHNMQYRLQGAHTMAHWTNDESEWAAQNIYTSVFYALRGLTSQGPLFKLAKLIKGTEGVMQMMATLWIEEAKDATMRFGFRASQLLCSDWPSREIIIDTEVLEHIVNCVKDGPRGTADLVFCRIKRNLTRTELDVPSLTTDLTLLSSKTGEPVTNFSNPASRILQKDILSQPMVVTIAVDILALLLDAKSRIPHHEDYLSLLNLDLQIIVTLSQKIQAYKVVEQLLGTTFLSLMARVALTCRPETRMQYDIEMRGLSESSNTLLGVMIPQFAVYRSFLSTIQNDLINIQKKYRMLPGLWLNGMRSAIQPIKSIYEEYKRGTPMFLSCSEPKHVVLSATAVQNVNNDIGEEGTGNCAMICVLQLLIQRKHGLSLQTAPWVPPTPTPFGN
;
A
#
# COMPACT_ATOMS: atom_id res chain seq x y z
N MET A 1 -27.66 14.02 -24.25
CA MET A 1 -26.29 14.39 -24.66
C MET A 1 -25.31 13.70 -23.73
N ALA A 2 -24.87 12.49 -24.09
CA ALA A 2 -23.90 11.73 -23.33
C ALA A 2 -22.52 11.95 -23.97
N GLN A 3 -21.71 12.84 -23.40
CA GLN A 3 -20.31 12.97 -23.78
C GLN A 3 -19.54 11.84 -23.08
N GLY A 4 -19.11 10.86 -23.87
CA GLY A 4 -18.16 9.84 -23.43
C GLY A 4 -16.85 10.52 -23.04
N ARG A 5 -16.48 10.42 -21.75
CA ARG A 5 -15.13 10.77 -21.31
C ARG A 5 -14.16 9.76 -21.90
N GLN A 6 -13.39 10.18 -22.89
CA GLN A 6 -12.19 9.46 -23.30
C GLN A 6 -11.20 9.48 -22.13
N HIS A 7 -11.00 8.32 -21.52
CA HIS A 7 -9.97 8.10 -20.52
C HIS A 7 -8.60 8.22 -21.21
N THR A 8 -7.95 9.36 -21.02
CA THR A 8 -6.53 9.54 -21.33
C THR A 8 -5.75 8.81 -20.23
N ILE A 9 -5.14 7.68 -20.58
CA ILE A 9 -4.18 7.00 -19.70
C ILE A 9 -2.96 7.91 -19.60
N ASP A 10 -2.60 8.30 -18.38
CA ASP A 10 -1.45 9.16 -18.13
C ASP A 10 -0.14 8.38 -18.36
N ASN A 11 0.51 8.65 -19.49
CA ASN A 11 1.78 8.01 -19.90
C ASN A 11 2.96 8.37 -18.97
N SER A 12 2.79 9.28 -18.00
CA SER A 12 3.83 9.65 -17.03
C SER A 12 4.14 8.55 -16.00
N VAL A 13 3.23 7.59 -15.81
CA VAL A 13 3.42 6.45 -14.89
C VAL A 13 4.12 5.26 -15.57
N LEU A 14 4.15 5.21 -16.91
CA LEU A 14 4.73 4.13 -17.71
C LEU A 14 6.18 4.43 -18.13
N GLY A 15 7.05 4.78 -17.19
CA GLY A 15 8.52 4.74 -17.35
C GLY A 15 9.18 5.12 -18.70
N PRO A 16 8.71 6.10 -19.52
CA PRO A 16 9.33 6.34 -20.83
C PRO A 16 10.69 7.01 -20.67
N ARG A 17 10.91 7.67 -19.52
CA ARG A 17 12.15 8.38 -19.19
C ARG A 17 13.35 7.44 -19.02
N ILE A 18 13.17 6.19 -18.58
CA ILE A 18 14.33 5.31 -18.33
C ILE A 18 14.84 4.71 -19.64
N ALA A 19 13.94 4.24 -20.51
CA ALA A 19 14.31 3.81 -21.86
C ALA A 19 14.93 4.96 -22.66
N SER A 20 14.34 6.17 -22.65
CA SER A 20 14.92 7.33 -23.35
C SER A 20 16.26 7.78 -22.77
N THR A 21 16.47 7.70 -21.46
CA THR A 21 17.77 8.01 -20.82
C THR A 21 18.82 6.95 -21.15
N TYR A 22 18.45 5.66 -21.24
CA TYR A 22 19.29 4.58 -21.77
C TYR A 22 19.71 4.84 -23.21
N TYR A 23 18.80 5.31 -24.08
CA TYR A 23 19.13 5.69 -25.46
C TYR A 23 20.07 6.89 -25.53
N VAL A 24 19.85 7.93 -24.72
CA VAL A 24 20.75 9.10 -24.68
C VAL A 24 22.14 8.70 -24.18
N HIS A 25 22.24 7.83 -23.18
CA HIS A 25 23.53 7.39 -22.64
C HIS A 25 24.28 6.42 -23.56
N LEU A 26 23.59 5.44 -24.17
CA LEU A 26 24.18 4.57 -25.19
C LEU A 26 24.57 5.33 -26.46
N SER A 27 23.79 6.32 -26.89
CA SER A 27 24.15 7.17 -28.04
C SER A 27 25.39 8.02 -27.81
N LYS A 28 25.68 8.37 -26.54
CA LYS A 28 26.91 9.06 -26.12
C LYS A 28 28.09 8.10 -25.99
N GLN A 29 27.87 6.86 -25.56
CA GLN A 29 28.90 5.80 -25.51
C GLN A 29 29.23 5.24 -26.90
N SER A 30 28.29 5.25 -27.86
CA SER A 30 28.55 4.81 -29.23
C SER A 30 29.16 5.92 -30.09
N SER A 31 30.44 6.21 -29.88
CA SER A 31 31.34 6.71 -30.94
C SER A 31 31.62 5.63 -32.02
N ILE A 32 30.69 4.68 -32.19
CA ILE A 32 30.73 3.59 -33.14
C ILE A 32 30.17 4.12 -34.46
N ARG A 33 31.03 4.16 -35.48
CA ARG A 33 30.78 4.80 -36.77
C ARG A 33 29.47 4.30 -37.42
N PRO A 34 28.67 5.19 -38.04
CA PRO A 34 27.44 4.83 -38.78
C PRO A 34 27.62 3.74 -39.85
N ASN A 35 28.85 3.50 -40.31
CA ASN A 35 29.18 2.47 -41.29
C ASN A 35 29.14 1.04 -40.75
N ILE A 36 29.27 0.84 -39.43
CA ILE A 36 29.16 -0.48 -38.81
C ILE A 36 27.71 -0.99 -38.93
N PHE A 37 26.72 -0.12 -38.66
CA PHE A 37 25.30 -0.47 -38.75
C PHE A 37 24.81 -0.80 -40.18
N LYS A 38 25.34 -0.13 -41.21
CA LYS A 38 25.04 -0.48 -42.62
C LYS A 38 25.59 -1.85 -43.03
N ASN A 39 26.78 -2.20 -42.54
CA ASN A 39 27.38 -3.52 -42.78
C ASN A 39 26.74 -4.63 -41.94
N LEU A 40 26.19 -4.30 -40.77
CA LEU A 40 25.47 -5.21 -39.90
C LEU A 40 24.10 -5.57 -40.49
N SER A 41 23.34 -4.58 -40.97
CA SER A 41 22.03 -4.79 -41.62
C SER A 41 22.13 -5.61 -42.91
N SER A 42 23.20 -5.44 -43.71
CA SER A 42 23.43 -6.26 -44.90
C SER A 42 23.85 -7.69 -44.56
N ARG A 43 24.60 -7.90 -43.47
CA ARG A 43 24.96 -9.24 -42.96
C ARG A 43 23.77 -9.97 -42.35
N THR A 44 22.97 -9.35 -41.49
CA THR A 44 21.81 -10.00 -40.85
C THR A 44 20.73 -10.38 -41.88
N ASN A 45 20.48 -9.53 -42.88
CA ASN A 45 19.57 -9.86 -43.98
C ASN A 45 20.09 -11.01 -44.87
N GLY A 46 21.42 -11.16 -45.03
CA GLY A 46 22.04 -12.30 -45.71
C GLY A 46 22.10 -13.59 -44.88
N ILE A 47 22.08 -13.49 -43.55
CA ILE A 47 22.07 -14.62 -42.62
C ILE A 47 20.66 -15.21 -42.47
N MET A 48 19.62 -14.37 -42.45
CA MET A 48 18.22 -14.82 -42.34
C MET A 48 17.72 -15.63 -43.56
N SER A 49 18.49 -15.68 -44.65
CA SER A 49 18.12 -16.37 -45.90
C SER A 49 18.91 -17.66 -46.19
N ASN A 50 19.90 -18.04 -45.37
CA ASN A 50 20.75 -19.22 -45.60
C ASN A 50 20.73 -20.21 -44.41
N THR A 51 20.34 -21.45 -44.66
CA THR A 51 20.07 -22.50 -43.65
C THR A 51 21.28 -23.35 -43.21
N SER A 52 22.51 -22.96 -43.54
CA SER A 52 23.70 -23.67 -43.09
C SER A 52 24.87 -22.72 -42.91
N ILE A 53 25.03 -22.20 -41.69
CA ILE A 53 26.21 -21.44 -41.28
C ILE A 53 26.80 -22.12 -40.05
N ASN A 54 28.11 -22.32 -40.07
CA ASN A 54 28.87 -22.91 -38.97
C ASN A 54 28.78 -21.99 -37.73
N PRO A 55 28.39 -22.49 -36.53
CA PRO A 55 28.16 -21.66 -35.35
C PRO A 55 29.37 -20.82 -34.91
N THR A 56 30.58 -21.22 -35.33
CA THR A 56 31.85 -20.55 -35.03
C THR A 56 32.18 -19.38 -35.94
N ASP A 57 31.53 -19.23 -37.09
CA ASP A 57 31.82 -18.16 -38.07
C ASP A 57 30.91 -16.93 -37.89
N LEU A 58 29.97 -17.01 -36.95
CA LEU A 58 28.97 -16.00 -36.60
C LEU A 58 29.32 -15.27 -35.29
N VAL A 59 30.61 -15.00 -35.04
CA VAL A 59 31.01 -14.22 -33.85
C VAL A 59 30.91 -12.73 -34.15
N MET A 60 29.68 -12.26 -34.39
CA MET A 60 29.35 -10.96 -33.82
C MET A 60 29.30 -11.20 -32.31
N PRO A 61 30.09 -10.47 -31.50
CA PRO A 61 29.98 -10.59 -30.05
C PRO A 61 28.51 -10.45 -29.67
N LEU A 62 27.98 -11.38 -28.87
CA LEU A 62 26.59 -11.38 -28.40
C LEU A 62 26.17 -9.98 -27.90
N GLU A 63 27.13 -9.25 -27.34
CA GLU A 63 27.03 -7.84 -26.95
C GLU A 63 26.62 -6.90 -28.09
N GLU A 64 27.33 -6.89 -29.22
CA GLU A 64 27.05 -5.99 -30.35
C GLU A 64 25.67 -6.26 -30.97
N LEU A 65 25.33 -7.55 -31.06
CA LEU A 65 24.05 -8.01 -31.62
C LEU A 65 22.88 -7.60 -30.72
N MET A 66 23.03 -7.76 -29.42
CA MET A 66 22.02 -7.38 -28.44
C MET A 66 21.82 -5.85 -28.37
N ILE A 67 22.89 -5.07 -28.53
CA ILE A 67 22.81 -3.61 -28.64
C ILE A 67 22.03 -3.22 -29.89
N TYR A 68 22.35 -3.81 -31.04
CA TYR A 68 21.68 -3.55 -32.31
C TYR A 68 20.17 -3.83 -32.22
N LEU A 69 19.79 -5.01 -31.72
CA LEU A 69 18.39 -5.41 -31.60
C LEU A 69 17.61 -4.50 -30.66
N THR A 70 18.23 -4.08 -29.56
CA THR A 70 17.62 -3.13 -28.62
C THR A 70 17.29 -1.81 -29.32
N GLN A 71 18.22 -1.29 -30.12
CA GLN A 71 18.01 -0.07 -30.91
C GLN A 71 16.93 -0.25 -31.98
N GLU A 72 16.91 -1.39 -32.67
CA GLU A 72 15.94 -1.65 -33.72
C GLU A 72 14.51 -1.79 -33.16
N ILE A 73 14.36 -2.47 -32.02
CA ILE A 73 13.08 -2.58 -31.30
C ILE A 73 12.61 -1.21 -30.80
N ALA A 74 13.54 -0.31 -30.42
CA ALA A 74 13.24 1.06 -30.00
C ALA A 74 12.59 1.90 -31.10
N GLN A 75 13.11 1.75 -32.31
CA GLN A 75 12.74 2.57 -33.47
C GLN A 75 11.44 2.10 -34.12
N THR A 76 10.97 0.89 -33.75
CA THR A 76 9.73 0.33 -34.29
C THR A 76 8.52 1.02 -33.66
N LYS A 77 7.74 1.74 -34.46
CA LYS A 77 6.57 2.52 -34.02
C LYS A 77 5.33 1.69 -33.74
N ASP A 78 5.23 0.50 -34.35
CA ASP A 78 4.12 -0.42 -34.16
C ASP A 78 4.42 -1.38 -33.01
N ASP A 79 3.60 -1.35 -31.95
CA ASP A 79 3.84 -2.11 -30.73
C ASP A 79 3.83 -3.63 -30.95
N ILE A 80 3.02 -4.12 -31.89
CA ILE A 80 2.93 -5.54 -32.24
C ILE A 80 4.21 -5.99 -32.95
N SER A 81 4.67 -5.22 -33.93
CA SER A 81 5.94 -5.46 -34.63
C SER A 81 7.12 -5.40 -33.67
N ALA A 82 7.13 -4.41 -32.77
CA ALA A 82 8.16 -4.30 -31.72
C ALA A 82 8.14 -5.52 -30.78
N LEU A 83 6.94 -6.04 -30.42
CA LEU A 83 6.82 -7.22 -29.60
C LEU A 83 7.32 -8.46 -30.35
N ASN A 84 6.93 -8.64 -31.61
CA ASN A 84 7.39 -9.76 -32.44
C ASN A 84 8.92 -9.77 -32.59
N LYS A 85 9.54 -8.60 -32.77
CA LYS A 85 11.01 -8.47 -32.78
C LYS A 85 11.63 -8.82 -31.43
N SER A 86 11.00 -8.42 -30.33
CA SER A 86 11.47 -8.77 -28.98
C SER A 86 11.39 -10.28 -28.73
N ILE A 87 10.27 -10.92 -29.09
CA ILE A 87 10.09 -12.37 -28.98
C ILE A 87 11.11 -13.10 -29.86
N HIS A 88 11.30 -12.65 -31.10
CA HIS A 88 12.32 -13.22 -31.99
C HIS A 88 13.73 -13.08 -31.40
N ALA A 89 14.05 -11.95 -30.75
CA ALA A 89 15.33 -11.78 -30.10
C ALA A 89 15.56 -12.78 -28.96
N TRP A 90 14.53 -13.05 -28.16
CA TRP A 90 14.56 -14.12 -27.15
C TRP A 90 14.79 -15.50 -27.78
N GLU A 91 14.07 -15.84 -28.85
CA GLU A 91 14.17 -17.14 -29.54
C GLU A 91 15.53 -17.37 -30.19
N SER A 92 16.09 -16.36 -30.85
CA SER A 92 17.29 -16.52 -31.68
C SER A 92 18.59 -16.23 -30.94
N PHE A 93 18.59 -15.39 -29.90
CA PHE A 93 19.83 -14.92 -29.28
C PHE A 93 19.97 -15.25 -27.80
N ILE A 94 18.90 -15.56 -27.08
CA ILE A 94 18.98 -15.88 -25.65
C ILE A 94 18.65 -17.35 -25.38
N CYS A 95 17.55 -17.85 -25.94
CA CYS A 95 17.08 -19.21 -25.75
C CYS A 95 18.13 -20.29 -26.10
N PRO A 96 18.84 -20.22 -27.25
CA PRO A 96 19.78 -21.27 -27.65
C PRO A 96 20.95 -21.44 -26.68
N TYR A 97 21.21 -20.44 -25.84
CA TYR A 97 22.34 -20.44 -24.93
C TYR A 97 21.93 -20.62 -23.46
N THR A 98 20.64 -20.61 -23.14
CA THR A 98 20.14 -20.81 -21.77
C THR A 98 19.99 -22.31 -21.48
N PRO A 99 20.44 -22.85 -20.33
CA PRO A 99 20.89 -22.17 -19.09
C PRO A 99 22.37 -21.78 -19.05
N ASN A 100 23.19 -22.22 -20.02
CA ASN A 100 24.65 -22.25 -19.92
C ASN A 100 25.36 -20.91 -20.19
N VAL A 101 24.67 -19.83 -20.59
CA VAL A 101 25.31 -18.50 -20.69
C VAL A 101 25.75 -18.06 -19.31
N ASP A 102 27.06 -17.95 -19.12
CA ASP A 102 27.60 -17.20 -18.01
C ASP A 102 27.49 -15.71 -18.37
N PHE A 103 26.54 -15.00 -17.76
CA PHE A 103 26.34 -13.57 -18.02
C PHE A 103 27.42 -12.73 -17.31
N ASN A 104 28.69 -13.07 -17.44
CA ASN A 104 29.75 -12.38 -16.69
C ASN A 104 30.03 -10.95 -17.18
N SER A 105 29.48 -10.57 -18.33
CA SER A 105 29.60 -9.21 -18.88
C SER A 105 28.42 -8.33 -18.46
N VAL A 106 28.74 -7.17 -17.89
CA VAL A 106 27.78 -6.10 -17.56
C VAL A 106 27.01 -5.65 -18.81
N VAL A 107 27.63 -5.68 -19.98
CA VAL A 107 27.00 -5.30 -21.26
C VAL A 107 25.88 -6.27 -21.62
N VAL A 108 26.12 -7.58 -21.47
CA VAL A 108 25.12 -8.61 -21.74
C VAL A 108 23.97 -8.51 -20.75
N PHE A 109 24.24 -8.31 -19.46
CA PHE A 109 23.18 -8.07 -18.46
C PHE A 109 22.34 -6.85 -18.78
N GLY A 110 22.98 -5.73 -19.15
CA GLY A 110 22.27 -4.50 -19.52
C GLY A 110 21.33 -4.71 -20.72
N ALA A 111 21.78 -5.47 -21.73
CA ALA A 111 20.97 -5.74 -22.90
C ALA A 111 19.82 -6.73 -22.62
N VAL A 112 20.05 -7.78 -21.84
CA VAL A 112 18.99 -8.71 -21.40
C VAL A 112 17.96 -7.99 -20.53
N ALA A 113 18.40 -7.13 -19.60
CA ALA A 113 17.53 -6.30 -18.78
C ALA A 113 16.65 -5.39 -19.66
N THR A 114 17.25 -4.75 -20.67
CA THR A 114 16.51 -3.88 -21.59
C THR A 114 15.50 -4.66 -22.43
N LEU A 115 15.90 -5.81 -22.98
CA LEU A 115 15.02 -6.69 -23.73
C LEU A 115 13.84 -7.17 -22.86
N LEU A 116 14.11 -7.54 -21.61
CA LEU A 116 13.10 -7.93 -20.62
C LEU A 116 12.11 -6.79 -20.36
N SER A 117 12.61 -5.61 -20.01
CA SER A 117 11.78 -4.43 -19.73
C SER A 117 10.89 -4.08 -20.94
N ARG A 118 11.46 -4.11 -22.15
CA ARG A 118 10.74 -3.79 -23.38
C ARG A 118 9.67 -4.83 -23.71
N THR A 119 9.99 -6.11 -23.57
CA THR A 119 9.04 -7.22 -23.79
C THR A 119 7.85 -7.08 -22.84
N THR A 120 8.11 -6.86 -21.55
CA THR A 120 7.04 -6.69 -20.56
C THR A 120 6.21 -5.44 -20.82
N HIS A 121 6.85 -4.30 -21.12
CA HIS A 121 6.12 -3.06 -21.43
C HIS A 121 5.16 -3.24 -22.61
N LEU A 122 5.64 -3.82 -23.72
CA LEU A 122 4.82 -4.06 -24.91
C LEU A 122 3.67 -5.02 -24.62
N LEU A 123 3.89 -6.04 -23.78
CA LEU A 123 2.83 -6.95 -23.36
C LEU A 123 1.74 -6.25 -22.54
N VAL A 124 2.13 -5.39 -21.59
CA VAL A 124 1.19 -4.62 -20.77
C VAL A 124 0.40 -3.64 -21.64
N VAL A 125 1.06 -2.93 -22.55
CA VAL A 125 0.39 -2.00 -23.48
C VAL A 125 -0.63 -2.75 -24.35
N LEU A 126 -0.24 -3.87 -24.94
CA LEU A 126 -1.13 -4.66 -25.80
C LEU A 126 -2.28 -5.29 -25.01
N ALA A 127 -2.05 -5.72 -23.78
CA ALA A 127 -3.11 -6.19 -22.89
C ALA A 127 -4.15 -5.08 -22.64
N CYS A 128 -3.73 -3.84 -22.47
CA CYS A 128 -4.65 -2.72 -22.27
C CYS A 128 -5.42 -2.29 -23.55
N THR A 129 -5.06 -2.80 -24.74
CA THR A 129 -5.75 -2.46 -25.99
C THR A 129 -6.90 -3.43 -26.30
N PRO A 130 -8.13 -2.94 -26.58
CA PRO A 130 -9.32 -3.78 -26.78
C PRO A 130 -9.36 -4.56 -28.11
N THR A 131 -8.32 -4.49 -28.96
CA THR A 131 -8.26 -5.17 -30.27
C THR A 131 -7.68 -6.58 -30.13
N THR A 132 -8.56 -7.56 -29.89
CA THR A 132 -8.30 -8.81 -29.15
C THR A 132 -7.82 -10.05 -29.91
N ASN A 133 -7.40 -10.00 -31.18
CA ASN A 133 -6.94 -11.23 -31.87
C ASN A 133 -5.42 -11.42 -31.96
N ILE A 134 -4.63 -10.40 -31.64
CA ILE A 134 -3.17 -10.43 -31.80
C ILE A 134 -2.47 -10.91 -30.51
N ALA A 135 -3.22 -11.23 -29.44
CA ALA A 135 -2.63 -11.68 -28.19
C ALA A 135 -2.29 -13.19 -28.17
N SER A 136 -3.06 -14.06 -28.84
CA SER A 136 -2.98 -15.51 -28.58
C SER A 136 -1.69 -16.16 -29.10
N LEU A 137 -1.25 -15.84 -30.32
CA LEU A 137 -0.04 -16.41 -30.91
C LEU A 137 1.22 -15.94 -30.16
N GLN A 138 1.34 -14.63 -29.92
CA GLN A 138 2.44 -14.00 -29.19
C GLN A 138 2.51 -14.52 -27.76
N LEU A 139 1.36 -14.66 -27.10
CA LEU A 139 1.27 -15.26 -25.77
C LEU A 139 1.75 -16.71 -25.76
N GLY A 140 1.36 -17.50 -26.76
CA GLY A 140 1.83 -18.88 -26.92
C GLY A 140 3.35 -18.98 -27.04
N ARG A 141 3.96 -18.11 -27.86
CA ARG A 141 5.43 -18.03 -28.00
C ARG A 141 6.10 -17.61 -26.69
N LEU A 142 5.56 -16.62 -26.00
CA LEU A 142 6.08 -16.19 -24.70
C LEU A 142 5.97 -17.27 -23.62
N VAL A 143 4.89 -18.04 -23.61
CA VAL A 143 4.75 -19.21 -22.74
C VAL A 143 5.88 -20.22 -23.00
N SER A 144 6.22 -20.50 -24.26
CA SER A 144 7.36 -21.37 -24.56
C SER A 144 8.73 -20.80 -24.19
N LEU A 145 8.86 -19.47 -24.18
CA LEU A 145 10.08 -18.76 -23.79
C LEU A 145 10.21 -18.52 -22.29
N TRP A 146 9.13 -18.75 -21.52
CA TRP A 146 9.10 -18.42 -20.10
C TRP A 146 10.25 -19.05 -19.29
N PRO A 147 10.62 -20.33 -19.44
CA PRO A 147 11.76 -20.90 -18.72
C PRO A 147 13.06 -20.12 -18.95
N THR A 148 13.30 -19.69 -20.18
CA THR A 148 14.47 -18.87 -20.56
C THR A 148 14.42 -17.49 -19.91
N ILE A 149 13.26 -16.82 -19.99
CA ILE A 149 13.04 -15.51 -19.37
C ILE A 149 13.24 -15.60 -17.85
N TRP A 150 12.70 -16.64 -17.22
CA TRP A 150 12.80 -16.86 -15.78
C TRP A 150 14.25 -17.05 -15.32
N ILE A 151 15.03 -17.91 -16.00
CA ILE A 151 16.46 -18.10 -15.69
C ILE A 151 17.22 -16.78 -15.82
N CYS A 152 16.93 -15.99 -16.85
CA CYS A 152 17.54 -14.67 -17.02
C CYS A 152 17.16 -13.71 -15.88
N MET A 153 15.90 -13.69 -15.45
CA MET A 153 15.45 -12.91 -14.30
C MET A 153 16.14 -13.32 -13.00
N GLN A 154 16.31 -14.63 -12.76
CA GLN A 154 17.05 -15.14 -11.60
C GLN A 154 18.50 -14.68 -11.59
N LYS A 155 19.20 -14.76 -12.73
CA LYS A 155 20.59 -14.30 -12.85
C LYS A 155 20.71 -12.78 -12.67
N LEU A 156 19.83 -12.00 -13.30
CA LEU A 156 19.74 -10.54 -13.13
C LEU A 156 19.50 -10.15 -11.66
N HIS A 157 18.56 -10.83 -11.00
CA HIS A 157 18.26 -10.64 -9.59
C HIS A 157 19.46 -10.98 -8.69
N GLY A 158 20.08 -12.14 -8.90
CA GLY A 158 21.28 -12.57 -8.16
C GLY A 158 22.43 -11.57 -8.29
N HIS A 159 22.68 -11.08 -9.49
CA HIS A 159 23.71 -10.07 -9.75
C HIS A 159 23.42 -8.75 -9.02
N ASN A 160 22.17 -8.28 -9.06
CA ASN A 160 21.74 -7.10 -8.30
C ASN A 160 21.91 -7.29 -6.78
N MET A 161 21.58 -8.46 -6.24
CA MET A 161 21.79 -8.76 -4.81
C MET A 161 23.27 -8.77 -4.43
N GLN A 162 24.14 -9.35 -5.27
CA GLN A 162 25.59 -9.32 -5.05
C GLN A 162 26.12 -7.89 -5.01
N TYR A 163 25.68 -7.03 -5.93
CA TYR A 163 26.05 -5.62 -5.93
C TYR A 163 25.66 -4.90 -4.64
N ARG A 164 24.48 -5.21 -4.08
CA ARG A 164 24.05 -4.61 -2.82
C ARG A 164 24.92 -5.04 -1.64
N LEU A 165 25.23 -6.34 -1.56
CA LEU A 165 26.08 -6.88 -0.49
C LEU A 165 27.49 -6.29 -0.54
N GLN A 166 28.06 -6.15 -1.74
CA GLN A 166 29.39 -5.53 -1.91
C GLN A 166 29.36 -4.01 -1.65
N GLY A 167 28.31 -3.32 -2.10
CA GLY A 167 28.11 -1.89 -1.88
C GLY A 167 28.02 -1.51 -0.40
N ALA A 168 27.45 -2.39 0.43
CA ALA A 168 27.37 -2.18 1.88
C ALA A 168 28.75 -2.18 2.56
N HIS A 169 29.75 -2.87 2.01
CA HIS A 169 31.09 -2.96 2.59
C HIS A 169 32.07 -1.90 2.08
N THR A 170 31.83 -1.35 0.88
CA THR A 170 32.83 -0.53 0.19
C THR A 170 32.26 0.80 -0.33
N MET A 171 31.47 1.51 0.48
CA MET A 171 30.84 2.78 0.06
C MET A 171 31.81 3.84 -0.49
N ALA A 172 33.11 3.73 -0.22
CA ALA A 172 34.13 4.68 -0.71
C ALA A 172 34.56 4.50 -2.18
N HIS A 173 34.25 3.38 -2.85
CA HIS A 173 34.78 3.08 -4.19
C HIS A 173 33.76 3.18 -5.35
N TRP A 174 32.50 3.48 -5.06
CA TRP A 174 31.40 3.44 -6.04
C TRP A 174 31.09 4.79 -6.69
N THR A 175 32.08 5.66 -6.85
CA THR A 175 31.91 6.98 -7.49
C THR A 175 31.72 6.92 -9.01
N ASN A 176 31.66 5.72 -9.60
CA ASN A 176 31.39 5.57 -11.03
C ASN A 176 29.87 5.44 -11.25
N ASP A 177 29.26 6.54 -11.68
CA ASP A 177 27.84 6.69 -12.04
C ASP A 177 27.31 5.53 -12.92
N GLU A 178 28.16 4.94 -13.76
CA GLU A 178 27.79 3.84 -14.66
C GLU A 178 27.36 2.56 -13.92
N SER A 179 27.99 2.24 -12.79
CA SER A 179 27.71 1.01 -12.03
C SER A 179 26.38 1.10 -11.27
N GLU A 180 26.09 2.25 -10.68
CA GLU A 180 24.83 2.51 -10.00
C GLU A 180 23.67 2.51 -11.00
N TRP A 181 23.86 3.17 -12.13
CA TRP A 181 22.86 3.19 -13.19
C TRP A 181 22.55 1.80 -13.74
N ALA A 182 23.58 0.96 -13.96
CA ALA A 182 23.40 -0.42 -14.41
C ALA A 182 22.61 -1.25 -13.39
N ALA A 183 22.95 -1.14 -12.10
CA ALA A 183 22.22 -1.81 -11.03
C ALA A 183 20.75 -1.35 -10.95
N GLN A 184 20.49 -0.04 -11.12
CA GLN A 184 19.15 0.53 -11.17
C GLN A 184 18.36 -0.02 -12.36
N ASN A 185 18.97 -0.12 -13.54
CA ASN A 185 18.33 -0.65 -14.74
C ASN A 185 17.97 -2.12 -14.59
N ILE A 186 18.88 -2.93 -14.04
CA ILE A 186 18.67 -4.35 -13.77
C ILE A 186 17.51 -4.53 -12.77
N TYR A 187 17.54 -3.82 -11.64
CA TYR A 187 16.46 -3.84 -10.66
C TYR A 187 15.12 -3.50 -11.31
N THR A 188 15.09 -2.37 -12.03
CA THR A 188 13.89 -1.84 -12.65
C THR A 188 13.31 -2.82 -13.67
N SER A 189 14.16 -3.48 -14.44
CA SER A 189 13.75 -4.46 -15.45
C SER A 189 13.14 -5.71 -14.81
N VAL A 190 13.77 -6.25 -13.77
CA VAL A 190 13.23 -7.40 -13.01
C VAL A 190 11.91 -7.03 -12.32
N PHE A 191 11.86 -5.87 -11.66
CA PHE A 191 10.66 -5.37 -11.00
C PHE A 191 9.48 -5.23 -11.99
N TYR A 192 9.69 -4.55 -13.12
CA TYR A 192 8.62 -4.37 -14.11
C TYR A 192 8.21 -5.71 -14.74
N ALA A 193 9.16 -6.62 -14.98
CA ALA A 193 8.87 -7.96 -15.46
C ALA A 193 7.95 -8.71 -14.49
N LEU A 194 8.30 -8.76 -13.21
CA LEU A 194 7.45 -9.39 -12.19
C LEU A 194 6.08 -8.70 -12.17
N ARG A 195 6.03 -7.38 -11.97
CA ARG A 195 4.78 -6.62 -11.87
C ARG A 195 3.86 -6.83 -13.08
N GLY A 196 4.39 -6.66 -14.29
CA GLY A 196 3.59 -6.69 -15.51
C GLY A 196 3.20 -8.10 -15.96
N LEU A 197 4.02 -9.10 -15.64
CA LEU A 197 3.74 -10.49 -16.03
C LEU A 197 2.92 -11.25 -15.00
N THR A 198 2.87 -10.82 -13.73
CA THR A 198 2.03 -11.42 -12.68
C THR A 198 0.69 -10.73 -12.46
N SER A 199 0.47 -9.53 -13.03
CA SER A 199 -0.80 -8.79 -12.87
C SER A 199 -1.97 -9.56 -13.48
N GLN A 200 -3.12 -9.57 -12.78
CA GLN A 200 -4.36 -10.14 -13.28
C GLN A 200 -4.90 -9.26 -14.42
N GLY A 201 -5.28 -9.87 -15.55
CA GLY A 201 -5.74 -9.14 -16.72
C GLY A 201 -5.85 -10.03 -17.97
N PRO A 202 -5.80 -9.44 -19.18
CA PRO A 202 -5.86 -10.18 -20.46
C PRO A 202 -4.75 -11.24 -20.62
N LEU A 203 -3.70 -11.15 -19.80
CA LEU A 203 -2.60 -12.11 -19.71
C LEU A 203 -2.83 -13.21 -18.68
N PHE A 204 -4.05 -13.42 -18.17
CA PHE A 204 -4.36 -14.32 -17.06
C PHE A 204 -3.70 -15.71 -17.17
N LYS A 205 -3.67 -16.32 -18.36
CA LYS A 205 -3.01 -17.63 -18.57
C LYS A 205 -1.49 -17.57 -18.31
N LEU A 206 -0.82 -16.54 -18.81
CA LEU A 206 0.61 -16.33 -18.58
C LEU A 206 0.88 -15.95 -17.13
N ALA A 207 0.07 -15.06 -16.56
CA ALA A 207 0.16 -14.71 -15.14
C ALA A 207 0.02 -15.95 -14.24
N LYS A 208 -0.94 -16.83 -14.51
CA LYS A 208 -1.12 -18.09 -13.76
C LYS A 208 0.10 -19.01 -13.89
N LEU A 209 0.66 -19.17 -15.09
CA LEU A 209 1.89 -19.96 -15.31
C LEU A 209 3.05 -19.39 -14.49
N ILE A 210 3.25 -18.07 -14.57
CA ILE A 210 4.35 -17.38 -13.92
C ILE A 210 4.22 -17.46 -12.40
N LYS A 211 3.03 -17.17 -11.86
CA LYS A 211 2.77 -17.30 -10.42
C LYS A 211 2.98 -18.72 -9.91
N GLY A 212 2.63 -19.73 -10.71
CA GLY A 212 2.86 -21.14 -10.42
C GLY A 212 4.30 -21.62 -10.62
N THR A 213 5.20 -20.78 -11.14
CA THR A 213 6.61 -21.13 -11.33
C THR A 213 7.36 -21.00 -10.01
N GLU A 214 8.08 -22.06 -9.63
CA GLU A 214 8.84 -22.11 -8.38
C GLU A 214 9.82 -20.92 -8.26
N GLY A 215 9.80 -20.27 -7.10
CA GLY A 215 10.69 -19.15 -6.77
C GLY A 215 10.22 -17.77 -7.22
N VAL A 216 9.19 -17.65 -8.08
CA VAL A 216 8.69 -16.32 -8.52
C VAL A 216 8.16 -15.50 -7.35
N MET A 217 7.27 -16.07 -6.54
CA MET A 217 6.72 -15.39 -5.36
C MET A 217 7.78 -15.08 -4.32
N GLN A 218 8.75 -15.98 -4.14
CA GLN A 218 9.89 -15.76 -3.26
C GLN A 218 10.76 -14.59 -3.74
N MET A 219 10.98 -14.46 -5.04
CA MET A 219 11.72 -13.31 -5.61
C MET A 219 10.96 -12.00 -5.40
N MET A 220 9.64 -11.97 -5.62
CA MET A 220 8.80 -10.81 -5.34
C MET A 220 8.88 -10.40 -3.86
N ALA A 221 8.75 -11.38 -2.95
CA ALA A 221 8.89 -11.16 -1.51
C ALA A 221 10.29 -10.66 -1.14
N THR A 222 11.35 -11.23 -1.73
CA THR A 222 12.74 -10.81 -1.49
C THR A 222 12.96 -9.37 -1.93
N LEU A 223 12.52 -8.98 -3.13
CA LEU A 223 12.60 -7.59 -3.60
C LEU A 223 11.90 -6.62 -2.64
N TRP A 224 10.71 -7.00 -2.16
CA TRP A 224 9.96 -6.20 -1.18
C TRP A 224 10.71 -6.07 0.14
N ILE A 225 11.19 -7.18 0.72
CA ILE A 225 11.90 -7.19 2.00
C ILE A 225 13.19 -6.37 1.91
N GLU A 226 13.95 -6.53 0.84
CA GLU A 226 15.23 -5.86 0.69
C GLU A 226 15.06 -4.36 0.48
N GLU A 227 14.05 -3.91 -0.27
CA GLU A 227 13.68 -2.48 -0.26
C GLU A 227 13.24 -1.99 1.12
N ALA A 228 12.51 -2.81 1.88
CA ALA A 228 12.04 -2.44 3.20
C ALA A 228 13.18 -2.26 4.21
N LYS A 229 14.27 -3.02 4.05
CA LYS A 229 15.47 -2.91 4.87
C LYS A 229 16.41 -1.78 4.43
N ASP A 230 16.36 -1.41 3.16
CA ASP A 230 17.23 -0.36 2.59
C ASP A 230 16.92 1.01 3.20
N ALA A 231 17.82 1.48 4.08
CA ALA A 231 17.73 2.80 4.68
C ALA A 231 18.04 3.94 3.70
N THR A 232 18.78 3.65 2.62
CA THR A 232 19.14 4.63 1.58
C THR A 232 18.02 4.82 0.56
N MET A 233 17.04 3.92 0.54
CA MET A 233 15.85 3.97 -0.32
C MET A 233 16.21 4.01 -1.82
N ARG A 234 17.27 3.31 -2.20
CA ARG A 234 17.91 3.41 -3.53
C ARG A 234 16.93 3.17 -4.69
N PHE A 235 15.99 2.26 -4.48
CA PHE A 235 15.02 1.83 -5.50
C PHE A 235 13.62 2.41 -5.32
N GLY A 236 13.43 3.23 -4.29
CA GLY A 236 12.25 4.06 -4.13
C GLY A 236 10.98 3.41 -3.58
N PHE A 237 11.07 2.21 -2.99
CA PHE A 237 9.93 1.45 -2.45
C PHE A 237 8.95 0.90 -3.48
N ARG A 238 9.37 0.78 -4.74
CA ARG A 238 8.51 0.35 -5.85
C ARG A 238 7.94 -1.04 -5.67
N ALA A 239 8.65 -1.92 -4.95
CA ALA A 239 8.21 -3.29 -4.72
C ALA A 239 6.89 -3.40 -3.96
N SER A 240 6.42 -2.33 -3.29
CA SER A 240 5.06 -2.31 -2.71
C SER A 240 4.00 -2.65 -3.77
N GLN A 241 4.20 -2.22 -5.02
CA GLN A 241 3.30 -2.47 -6.13
C GLN A 241 3.27 -3.94 -6.59
N LEU A 242 4.23 -4.77 -6.15
CA LEU A 242 4.19 -6.23 -6.35
C LEU A 242 3.15 -6.91 -5.47
N LEU A 243 2.66 -6.22 -4.44
CA LEU A 243 1.53 -6.67 -3.63
C LEU A 243 0.19 -6.38 -4.29
N CYS A 244 0.13 -5.69 -5.43
CA CYS A 244 -1.14 -5.37 -6.09
C CYS A 244 -1.44 -6.42 -7.17
N SER A 245 -2.59 -7.09 -7.09
CA SER A 245 -2.98 -8.06 -8.13
C SER A 245 -3.56 -7.39 -9.37
N ASP A 246 -4.19 -6.22 -9.21
CA ASP A 246 -5.03 -5.62 -10.24
C ASP A 246 -4.42 -4.29 -10.70
N TRP A 247 -4.01 -4.27 -11.97
CA TRP A 247 -3.55 -3.07 -12.66
C TRP A 247 -4.15 -3.08 -14.07
N PRO A 248 -4.69 -1.96 -14.57
CA PRO A 248 -4.68 -0.59 -14.03
C PRO A 248 -5.93 -0.21 -13.22
N SER A 249 -6.53 -1.11 -12.42
CA SER A 249 -7.71 -0.75 -11.61
C SER A 249 -7.37 0.37 -10.61
N ARG A 250 -8.36 1.22 -10.32
CA ARG A 250 -8.27 2.20 -9.24
C ARG A 250 -8.33 1.55 -7.85
N GLU A 251 -8.92 0.37 -7.78
CA GLU A 251 -8.99 -0.42 -6.55
C GLU A 251 -7.71 -1.25 -6.40
N ILE A 252 -7.02 -1.05 -5.29
CA ILE A 252 -5.81 -1.78 -4.93
C ILE A 252 -6.22 -3.05 -4.21
N ILE A 253 -6.10 -4.18 -4.89
CA ILE A 253 -6.31 -5.51 -4.31
C ILE A 253 -4.96 -6.09 -3.90
N ILE A 254 -4.83 -6.43 -2.62
CA ILE A 254 -3.59 -6.99 -2.06
C ILE A 254 -3.49 -8.49 -2.38
N ASP A 255 -2.44 -8.87 -3.10
CA ASP A 255 -2.07 -10.26 -3.39
C ASP A 255 -1.57 -10.95 -2.11
N THR A 256 -2.41 -11.84 -1.57
CA THR A 256 -2.10 -12.56 -0.33
C THR A 256 -0.99 -13.60 -0.48
N GLU A 257 -0.73 -14.10 -1.69
CA GLU A 257 0.31 -15.13 -1.91
C GLU A 257 1.69 -14.52 -1.71
N VAL A 258 1.96 -13.36 -2.31
CA VAL A 258 3.23 -12.63 -2.13
C VAL A 258 3.42 -12.24 -0.66
N LEU A 259 2.33 -11.78 -0.01
CA LEU A 259 2.36 -11.39 1.40
C LEU A 259 2.73 -12.56 2.32
N GLU A 260 2.21 -13.76 2.06
CA GLU A 260 2.56 -14.96 2.81
C GLU A 260 4.05 -15.31 2.67
N HIS A 261 4.60 -15.22 1.47
CA HIS A 261 6.05 -15.38 1.27
C HIS A 261 6.87 -14.31 2.01
N ILE A 262 6.40 -13.06 2.06
CA ILE A 262 7.08 -12.00 2.84
C ILE A 262 7.10 -12.38 4.32
N VAL A 263 5.95 -12.75 4.89
CA VAL A 263 5.83 -13.14 6.29
C VAL A 263 6.76 -14.31 6.62
N ASN A 264 6.82 -15.31 5.75
CA ASN A 264 7.66 -16.50 5.94
C ASN A 264 9.17 -16.21 5.81
N CYS A 265 9.57 -15.20 5.03
CA CYS A 265 10.98 -14.86 4.80
C CYS A 265 11.54 -13.85 5.82
N VAL A 266 10.69 -13.16 6.58
CA VAL A 266 11.13 -12.22 7.63
C VAL A 266 11.44 -12.98 8.91
N LYS A 267 12.59 -12.67 9.54
CA LYS A 267 13.12 -13.39 10.73
C LYS A 267 12.11 -13.51 11.88
N ASP A 268 11.39 -12.43 12.18
CA ASP A 268 10.41 -12.38 13.27
C ASP A 268 8.97 -12.61 12.76
N GLY A 269 8.85 -13.24 11.58
CA GLY A 269 7.59 -13.54 10.94
C GLY A 269 6.71 -12.30 10.77
N PRO A 270 5.40 -12.40 11.06
CA PRO A 270 4.44 -11.33 10.82
C PRO A 270 4.71 -10.05 11.65
N ARG A 271 5.24 -10.18 12.88
CA ARG A 271 5.69 -9.01 13.67
C ARG A 271 6.79 -8.23 12.96
N GLY A 272 7.82 -8.93 12.49
CA GLY A 272 8.90 -8.29 11.73
C GLY A 272 8.40 -7.68 10.42
N THR A 273 7.43 -8.32 9.76
CA THR A 273 6.78 -7.77 8.56
C THR A 273 6.06 -6.46 8.87
N ALA A 274 5.29 -6.39 9.96
CA ALA A 274 4.62 -5.16 10.37
C ALA A 274 5.63 -4.02 10.64
N ASP A 275 6.73 -4.32 11.34
CA ASP A 275 7.80 -3.33 11.58
C ASP A 275 8.41 -2.81 10.27
N LEU A 276 8.64 -3.69 9.29
CA LEU A 276 9.11 -3.31 7.96
C LEU A 276 8.11 -2.42 7.22
N VAL A 277 6.80 -2.71 7.26
CA VAL A 277 5.77 -1.87 6.64
C VAL A 277 5.78 -0.46 7.24
N PHE A 278 5.77 -0.35 8.57
CA PHE A 278 5.82 0.95 9.23
C PHE A 278 7.11 1.72 8.93
N CYS A 279 8.25 1.03 8.89
CA CYS A 279 9.52 1.63 8.50
C CYS A 279 9.48 2.16 7.06
N ARG A 280 8.94 1.40 6.10
CA ARG A 280 8.78 1.84 4.70
C ARG A 280 7.93 3.11 4.60
N ILE A 281 6.77 3.13 5.25
CA ILE A 281 5.86 4.29 5.24
C ILE A 281 6.55 5.53 5.79
N LYS A 282 7.14 5.43 7.00
CA LYS A 282 7.85 6.55 7.63
C LYS A 282 9.00 7.04 6.74
N ARG A 283 9.81 6.13 6.21
CA ARG A 283 10.92 6.47 5.32
C ARG A 283 10.44 7.18 4.06
N ASN A 284 9.42 6.66 3.38
CA ASN A 284 8.85 7.28 2.19
C ASN A 284 8.36 8.71 2.48
N LEU A 285 7.65 8.90 3.60
CA LEU A 285 7.18 10.21 4.05
C LEU A 285 8.30 11.20 4.40
N THR A 286 9.51 10.73 4.71
CA THR A 286 10.68 11.59 4.99
C THR A 286 11.51 11.94 3.75
N ARG A 287 11.21 11.37 2.57
CA ARG A 287 11.97 11.63 1.34
C ARG A 287 11.70 13.01 0.77
N THR A 288 12.71 13.63 0.16
CA THR A 288 12.51 14.87 -0.61
C THR A 288 11.48 14.68 -1.73
N GLU A 289 11.56 13.56 -2.45
CA GLU A 289 10.61 13.13 -3.48
C GLU A 289 9.85 11.89 -2.99
N LEU A 290 8.54 12.02 -2.75
CA LEU A 290 7.71 10.91 -2.30
C LEU A 290 7.40 9.96 -3.45
N ASP A 291 7.45 8.67 -3.19
CA ASP A 291 6.84 7.66 -4.06
C ASP A 291 5.39 7.47 -3.60
N VAL A 292 4.51 8.37 -4.08
CA VAL A 292 3.09 8.40 -3.72
C VAL A 292 2.39 7.06 -4.05
N PRO A 293 2.57 6.45 -5.24
CA PRO A 293 1.93 5.17 -5.53
C PRO A 293 2.32 4.06 -4.55
N SER A 294 3.60 3.98 -4.18
CA SER A 294 4.08 2.96 -3.24
C SER A 294 3.59 3.23 -1.81
N LEU A 295 3.52 4.51 -1.40
CA LEU A 295 2.96 4.91 -0.12
C LEU A 295 1.47 4.58 -0.02
N THR A 296 0.69 4.86 -1.08
CA THR A 296 -0.73 4.49 -1.14
C THR A 296 -0.89 2.98 -0.99
N THR A 297 -0.07 2.20 -1.68
CA THR A 297 -0.11 0.73 -1.60
C THR A 297 0.18 0.23 -0.18
N ASP A 298 1.23 0.76 0.47
CA ASP A 298 1.59 0.37 1.84
C ASP A 298 0.49 0.76 2.87
N LEU A 299 -0.14 1.92 2.71
CA LEU A 299 -1.26 2.34 3.57
C LEU A 299 -2.54 1.54 3.29
N THR A 300 -2.83 1.19 2.04
CA THR A 300 -3.96 0.31 1.71
C THR A 300 -3.75 -1.09 2.28
N LEU A 301 -2.52 -1.61 2.25
CA LEU A 301 -2.17 -2.85 2.93
C LEU A 301 -2.51 -2.77 4.44
N LEU A 302 -2.11 -1.70 5.12
CA LEU A 302 -2.44 -1.54 6.55
C LEU A 302 -3.94 -1.36 6.80
N SER A 303 -4.62 -0.55 5.99
CA SER A 303 -6.06 -0.30 6.12
C SER A 303 -6.87 -1.58 5.92
N SER A 304 -6.61 -2.33 4.85
CA SER A 304 -7.29 -3.61 4.58
C SER A 304 -7.06 -4.64 5.69
N LYS A 305 -5.80 -4.78 6.17
CA LYS A 305 -5.48 -5.77 7.21
C LYS A 305 -5.94 -5.36 8.60
N THR A 306 -6.16 -4.09 8.88
CA THR A 306 -6.78 -3.68 10.16
C THR A 306 -8.32 -3.82 10.08
N GLY A 307 -8.91 -3.46 8.93
CA GLY A 307 -10.35 -3.30 8.68
C GLY A 307 -11.17 -4.58 8.69
N GLU A 308 -10.67 -5.61 8.00
CA GLU A 308 -11.47 -6.81 7.75
C GLU A 308 -11.74 -7.62 9.04
N PRO A 309 -12.97 -8.13 9.22
CA PRO A 309 -13.26 -9.12 10.26
C PRO A 309 -12.34 -10.33 10.11
N VAL A 310 -11.82 -10.84 11.22
CA VAL A 310 -10.91 -12.02 11.24
C VAL A 310 -11.53 -13.22 10.50
N THR A 311 -12.86 -13.31 10.48
CA THR A 311 -13.65 -14.37 9.83
C THR A 311 -13.60 -14.34 8.31
N ASN A 312 -13.27 -13.20 7.70
CA ASN A 312 -13.35 -13.00 6.25
C ASN A 312 -12.06 -13.34 5.52
N PHE A 313 -10.96 -13.55 6.26
CA PHE A 313 -9.69 -13.93 5.66
C PHE A 313 -9.65 -15.44 5.38
N SER A 314 -9.67 -15.78 4.08
CA SER A 314 -9.37 -17.12 3.61
C SER A 314 -7.91 -17.52 3.89
N ASN A 315 -6.96 -16.57 3.84
CA ASN A 315 -5.53 -16.83 4.03
C ASN A 315 -5.12 -16.73 5.53
N PRO A 316 -4.52 -17.79 6.13
CA PRO A 316 -3.97 -17.78 7.49
C PRO A 316 -2.91 -16.70 7.75
N ALA A 317 -1.96 -16.47 6.83
CA ALA A 317 -0.89 -15.49 6.98
C ALA A 317 -1.45 -14.06 7.12
N SER A 318 -2.51 -13.73 6.39
CA SER A 318 -3.20 -12.44 6.54
C SER A 318 -3.81 -12.25 7.93
N ARG A 319 -4.39 -13.30 8.52
CA ARG A 319 -4.94 -13.25 9.88
C ARG A 319 -3.87 -13.08 10.94
N ILE A 320 -2.76 -13.80 10.79
CA ILE A 320 -1.63 -13.71 11.73
C ILE A 320 -1.00 -12.32 11.62
N LEU A 321 -0.78 -11.79 10.42
CA LEU A 321 -0.27 -10.43 10.22
C LEU A 321 -1.20 -9.38 10.84
N GLN A 322 -2.52 -9.48 10.62
CA GLN A 322 -3.48 -8.59 11.27
C GLN A 322 -3.33 -8.66 12.80
N LYS A 323 -3.31 -9.87 13.37
CA LYS A 323 -3.17 -10.05 14.82
C LYS A 323 -1.87 -9.41 15.33
N ASP A 324 -0.77 -9.56 14.61
CA ASP A 324 0.52 -9.03 15.00
C ASP A 324 0.56 -7.50 14.92
N ILE A 325 0.04 -6.90 13.84
CA ILE A 325 -0.14 -5.44 13.71
C ILE A 325 -0.95 -4.91 14.89
N LEU A 326 -2.10 -5.53 15.19
CA LEU A 326 -2.98 -5.13 16.28
C LEU A 326 -2.38 -5.37 17.67
N SER A 327 -1.44 -6.32 17.79
CA SER A 327 -0.75 -6.62 19.04
C SER A 327 0.41 -5.67 19.35
N GLN A 328 0.85 -4.86 18.38
CA GLN A 328 1.96 -3.94 18.59
C GLN A 328 1.57 -2.87 19.63
N PRO A 329 2.30 -2.76 20.76
CA PRO A 329 1.92 -1.86 21.85
C PRO A 329 1.82 -0.39 21.45
N MET A 330 2.60 0.03 20.45
CA MET A 330 2.73 1.40 19.98
C MET A 330 2.02 1.64 18.64
N VAL A 331 1.17 0.72 18.16
CA VAL A 331 0.52 0.84 16.84
C VAL A 331 -0.24 2.16 16.66
N VAL A 332 -0.92 2.60 17.72
CA VAL A 332 -1.67 3.86 17.74
C VAL A 332 -0.74 5.05 17.62
N THR A 333 0.34 5.08 18.40
CA THR A 333 1.36 6.13 18.33
C THR A 333 2.01 6.18 16.96
N ILE A 334 2.31 5.02 16.36
CA ILE A 334 2.87 4.93 15.01
C ILE A 334 1.91 5.50 13.96
N ALA A 335 0.61 5.18 14.03
CA ALA A 335 -0.39 5.76 13.12
C ALA A 335 -0.48 7.29 13.30
N VAL A 336 -0.46 7.80 14.54
CA VAL A 336 -0.44 9.25 14.79
C VAL A 336 0.84 9.91 14.24
N ASP A 337 1.99 9.26 14.35
CA ASP A 337 3.24 9.75 13.75
C ASP A 337 3.14 9.81 12.22
N ILE A 338 2.52 8.79 11.60
CA ILE A 338 2.28 8.75 10.15
C ILE A 338 1.37 9.90 9.74
N LEU A 339 0.28 10.15 10.48
CA LEU A 339 -0.60 11.31 10.25
C LEU A 339 0.17 12.63 10.30
N ALA A 340 1.05 12.80 11.30
CA ALA A 340 1.86 14.00 11.44
C ALA A 340 2.78 14.19 10.23
N LEU A 341 3.48 13.13 9.83
CA LEU A 341 4.38 13.12 8.67
C LEU A 341 3.64 13.38 7.36
N LEU A 342 2.43 12.83 7.18
CA LEU A 342 1.56 13.11 6.03
C LEU A 342 1.18 14.58 5.94
N LEU A 343 0.74 15.17 7.06
CA LEU A 343 0.40 16.59 7.16
C LEU A 343 1.60 17.50 6.85
N ASP A 344 2.82 17.07 7.20
CA ASP A 344 4.07 17.77 6.90
C ASP A 344 4.54 17.52 5.45
N ALA A 345 4.10 16.44 4.81
CA ALA A 345 4.39 16.10 3.42
C ALA A 345 3.51 16.81 2.39
N LYS A 346 2.49 17.56 2.81
CA LYS A 346 1.49 18.20 1.95
C LYS A 346 2.09 18.90 0.72
N SER A 347 3.15 19.70 0.88
CA SER A 347 3.74 20.47 -0.23
C SER A 347 4.55 19.63 -1.21
N ARG A 348 4.87 18.38 -0.85
CA ARG A 348 5.64 17.44 -1.68
C ARG A 348 4.75 16.47 -2.46
N ILE A 349 3.44 16.46 -2.19
CA ILE A 349 2.47 15.61 -2.88
C ILE A 349 1.88 16.41 -4.05
N PRO A 350 2.11 16.03 -5.32
CA PRO A 350 1.76 16.85 -6.47
C PRO A 350 0.25 17.08 -6.63
N HIS A 351 -0.56 16.07 -6.34
CA HIS A 351 -2.01 16.11 -6.53
C HIS A 351 -2.73 16.17 -5.19
N HIS A 352 -3.70 17.08 -5.09
CA HIS A 352 -4.47 17.24 -3.86
C HIS A 352 -5.34 16.01 -3.54
N GLU A 353 -5.87 15.34 -4.57
CA GLU A 353 -6.64 14.09 -4.46
C GLU A 353 -5.83 12.99 -3.76
N ASP A 354 -4.59 12.76 -4.22
CA ASP A 354 -3.68 11.79 -3.61
C ASP A 354 -3.44 12.11 -2.13
N TYR A 355 -3.21 13.38 -1.81
CA TYR A 355 -3.00 13.80 -0.43
C TYR A 355 -4.23 13.54 0.46
N LEU A 356 -5.44 13.85 -0.03
CA LEU A 356 -6.68 13.56 0.71
C LEU A 356 -6.91 12.06 0.87
N SER A 357 -6.62 11.27 -0.18
CA SER A 357 -6.71 9.82 -0.16
C SER A 357 -5.77 9.21 0.89
N LEU A 358 -4.51 9.65 0.94
CA LEU A 358 -3.52 9.21 1.93
C LEU A 358 -3.94 9.56 3.37
N LEU A 359 -4.44 10.78 3.60
CA LEU A 359 -4.99 11.18 4.91
C LEU A 359 -6.17 10.31 5.32
N ASN A 360 -7.08 10.02 4.38
CA ASN A 360 -8.23 9.17 4.66
C ASN A 360 -7.80 7.73 4.98
N LEU A 361 -6.85 7.15 4.25
CA LEU A 361 -6.33 5.81 4.53
C LEU A 361 -5.74 5.71 5.94
N ASP A 362 -4.94 6.68 6.35
CA ASP A 362 -4.36 6.71 7.70
C ASP A 362 -5.44 6.88 8.80
N LEU A 363 -6.42 7.76 8.59
CA LEU A 363 -7.52 7.91 9.53
C LEU A 363 -8.43 6.68 9.60
N GLN A 364 -8.63 5.97 8.50
CA GLN A 364 -9.33 4.68 8.50
C GLN A 364 -8.60 3.65 9.36
N ILE A 365 -7.27 3.58 9.28
CA ILE A 365 -6.46 2.72 10.16
C ILE A 365 -6.76 3.07 11.64
N ILE A 366 -6.74 4.36 12.00
CA ILE A 366 -7.02 4.81 13.37
C ILE A 366 -8.46 4.50 13.81
N VAL A 367 -9.46 4.74 12.93
CA VAL A 367 -10.87 4.37 13.17
C VAL A 367 -10.96 2.90 13.50
N THR A 368 -10.38 2.05 12.66
CA THR A 368 -10.47 0.61 12.80
C THR A 368 -9.79 0.10 14.06
N LEU A 369 -8.60 0.62 14.40
CA LEU A 369 -7.94 0.31 15.68
C LEU A 369 -8.87 0.63 16.86
N SER A 370 -9.59 1.75 16.77
CA SER A 370 -10.50 2.24 17.81
C SER A 370 -11.82 1.47 17.92
N GLN A 371 -12.21 0.67 16.92
CA GLN A 371 -13.44 -0.15 16.93
C GLN A 371 -13.26 -1.52 17.59
N LYS A 372 -12.03 -1.95 17.91
CA LYS A 372 -11.77 -3.30 18.46
C LYS A 372 -12.08 -3.37 19.96
N ILE A 373 -12.05 -4.59 20.51
CA ILE A 373 -12.38 -4.93 21.92
C ILE A 373 -11.61 -4.07 22.96
N GLN A 374 -10.48 -3.47 22.58
CA GLN A 374 -9.65 -2.62 23.46
C GLN A 374 -9.76 -1.12 23.16
N ALA A 375 -10.91 -0.67 22.64
CA ALA A 375 -11.19 0.73 22.27
C ALA A 375 -10.77 1.75 23.35
N TYR A 376 -11.01 1.45 24.64
CA TYR A 376 -10.57 2.30 25.75
C TYR A 376 -9.06 2.58 25.73
N LYS A 377 -8.23 1.53 25.61
CA LYS A 377 -6.77 1.67 25.60
C LYS A 377 -6.29 2.42 24.36
N VAL A 378 -6.94 2.20 23.23
CA VAL A 378 -6.63 2.90 21.98
C VAL A 378 -6.92 4.39 22.13
N VAL A 379 -8.09 4.75 22.68
CA VAL A 379 -8.45 6.15 22.94
C VAL A 379 -7.55 6.79 23.99
N GLU A 380 -7.18 6.04 25.05
CA GLU A 380 -6.17 6.49 26.03
C GLU A 380 -4.85 6.85 25.35
N GLN A 381 -4.34 5.96 24.49
CA GLN A 381 -3.12 6.20 23.74
C GLN A 381 -3.26 7.39 22.78
N LEU A 382 -4.37 7.50 22.05
CA LEU A 382 -4.64 8.64 21.16
C LEU A 382 -4.62 9.97 21.92
N LEU A 383 -5.30 10.05 23.06
CA LEU A 383 -5.33 11.25 23.90
C LEU A 383 -3.98 11.53 24.59
N GLY A 384 -3.12 10.52 24.72
CA GLY A 384 -1.74 10.68 25.15
C GLY A 384 -0.78 11.24 24.08
N THR A 385 -1.27 11.48 22.85
CA THR A 385 -0.46 11.98 21.73
C THR A 385 -0.91 13.38 21.26
N THR A 386 -0.35 13.89 20.16
CA THR A 386 -0.76 15.16 19.53
C THR A 386 -1.98 15.02 18.60
N PHE A 387 -2.66 13.86 18.62
CA PHE A 387 -3.73 13.52 17.68
C PHE A 387 -4.79 14.61 17.51
N LEU A 388 -5.36 15.16 18.58
CA LEU A 388 -6.39 16.20 18.48
C LEU A 388 -5.87 17.47 17.77
N SER A 389 -4.61 17.85 18.00
CA SER A 389 -3.99 18.96 17.28
C SER A 389 -3.75 18.64 15.81
N LEU A 390 -3.46 17.38 15.46
CA LEU A 390 -3.31 16.96 14.07
C LEU A 390 -4.67 16.98 13.35
N MET A 391 -5.73 16.53 14.00
CA MET A 391 -7.08 16.58 13.42
C MET A 391 -7.54 18.02 13.14
N ALA A 392 -7.14 18.99 13.96
CA ALA A 392 -7.34 20.41 13.65
C ALA A 392 -6.60 20.82 12.35
N ARG A 393 -5.39 20.32 12.11
CA ARG A 393 -4.65 20.55 10.84
C ARG A 393 -5.31 19.86 9.65
N VAL A 394 -5.86 18.66 9.83
CA VAL A 394 -6.67 17.96 8.82
C VAL A 394 -7.88 18.82 8.46
N ALA A 395 -8.65 19.29 9.44
CA ALA A 395 -9.81 20.15 9.21
C ALA A 395 -9.46 21.45 8.44
N LEU A 396 -8.29 22.05 8.73
CA LEU A 396 -7.79 23.23 8.00
C LEU A 396 -7.40 22.95 6.55
N THR A 397 -7.10 21.70 6.21
CA THR A 397 -6.83 21.27 4.84
C THR A 397 -8.12 21.14 4.03
N CYS A 398 -9.22 20.76 4.68
CA CYS A 398 -10.51 20.44 4.08
C CYS A 398 -11.42 21.66 3.81
N ARG A 399 -10.85 22.78 3.33
CA ARG A 399 -11.62 24.03 3.20
C ARG A 399 -12.74 23.93 2.14
N PRO A 400 -13.83 24.70 2.28
CA PRO A 400 -15.00 24.59 1.40
C PRO A 400 -14.69 24.79 -0.08
N GLU A 401 -13.67 25.57 -0.41
CA GLU A 401 -13.30 25.90 -1.79
C GLU A 401 -12.82 24.66 -2.58
N THR A 402 -12.38 23.60 -1.89
CA THR A 402 -11.97 22.33 -2.53
C THR A 402 -13.08 21.28 -2.59
N ARG A 403 -14.26 21.52 -1.97
CA ARG A 403 -15.31 20.50 -1.83
C ARG A 403 -15.91 20.07 -3.17
N MET A 404 -16.25 21.00 -4.05
CA MET A 404 -16.93 20.66 -5.32
C MET A 404 -16.09 19.82 -6.28
N GLN A 405 -14.77 19.74 -6.08
CA GLN A 405 -13.87 19.02 -6.99
C GLN A 405 -13.51 17.61 -6.49
N TYR A 406 -13.56 17.35 -5.18
CA TYR A 406 -13.06 16.10 -4.56
C TYR A 406 -14.09 15.49 -3.60
N ASP A 407 -15.34 15.38 -4.05
CA ASP A 407 -16.46 14.95 -3.20
C ASP A 407 -16.27 13.56 -2.58
N ILE A 408 -15.60 12.64 -3.26
CA ILE A 408 -15.43 11.24 -2.80
C ILE A 408 -14.41 11.17 -1.66
N GLU A 409 -13.20 11.69 -1.87
CA GLU A 409 -12.11 11.66 -0.90
C GLU A 409 -12.48 12.49 0.34
N MET A 410 -13.09 13.66 0.13
CA MET A 410 -13.56 14.51 1.21
C MET A 410 -14.68 13.87 2.04
N ARG A 411 -15.56 13.09 1.41
CA ARG A 411 -16.59 12.33 2.13
C ARG A 411 -15.96 11.28 3.02
N GLY A 412 -15.07 10.44 2.49
CA GLY A 412 -14.39 9.42 3.29
C GLY A 412 -13.62 10.03 4.46
N LEU A 413 -12.89 11.11 4.21
CA LEU A 413 -12.15 11.85 5.24
C LEU A 413 -13.08 12.43 6.32
N SER A 414 -14.22 12.98 5.92
CA SER A 414 -15.23 13.51 6.83
C SER A 414 -15.89 12.40 7.66
N GLU A 415 -16.19 11.26 7.07
CA GLU A 415 -16.77 10.09 7.74
C GLU A 415 -15.81 9.54 8.80
N SER A 416 -14.54 9.33 8.44
CA SER A 416 -13.49 8.88 9.37
C SER A 416 -13.30 9.88 10.51
N SER A 417 -13.24 11.18 10.20
CA SER A 417 -13.11 12.25 11.19
C SER A 417 -14.30 12.31 12.14
N ASN A 418 -15.53 12.23 11.61
CA ASN A 418 -16.75 12.25 12.41
C ASN A 418 -16.87 11.01 13.31
N THR A 419 -16.45 9.85 12.80
CA THR A 419 -16.43 8.61 13.58
C THR A 419 -15.48 8.73 14.77
N LEU A 420 -14.26 9.24 14.57
CA LEU A 420 -13.29 9.41 15.65
C LEU A 420 -13.72 10.47 16.67
N LEU A 421 -14.13 11.64 16.17
CA LEU A 421 -14.26 12.85 16.99
C LEU A 421 -15.69 13.12 17.47
N GLY A 422 -16.69 12.71 16.68
CA GLY A 422 -18.10 12.86 17.00
C GLY A 422 -18.68 11.66 17.75
N VAL A 423 -18.11 10.46 17.55
CA VAL A 423 -18.64 9.22 18.13
C VAL A 423 -17.68 8.63 19.16
N MET A 424 -16.48 8.22 18.74
CA MET A 424 -15.60 7.40 19.60
C MET A 424 -15.01 8.16 20.79
N ILE A 425 -14.24 9.23 20.55
CA ILE A 425 -13.58 9.96 21.63
C ILE A 425 -14.59 10.51 22.65
N PRO A 426 -15.73 11.12 22.25
CA PRO A 426 -16.74 11.56 23.20
C PRO A 426 -17.32 10.45 24.07
N GLN A 427 -17.49 9.22 23.56
CA GLN A 427 -17.97 8.09 24.37
C GLN A 427 -17.08 7.79 25.57
N PHE A 428 -15.78 8.07 25.49
CA PHE A 428 -14.84 7.89 26.59
C PHE A 428 -14.63 9.16 27.43
N ALA A 429 -15.28 10.27 27.10
CA ALA A 429 -15.22 11.49 27.91
C ALA A 429 -15.96 11.34 29.26
N VAL A 430 -16.64 10.21 29.50
CA VAL A 430 -17.17 9.84 30.83
C VAL A 430 -16.05 9.73 31.87
N TYR A 431 -14.83 9.38 31.41
CA TYR A 431 -13.65 9.33 32.26
C TYR A 431 -13.10 10.73 32.48
N ARG A 432 -13.04 11.16 33.74
CA ARG A 432 -12.60 12.50 34.13
C ARG A 432 -11.23 12.88 33.55
N SER A 433 -10.28 11.94 33.55
CA SER A 433 -8.94 12.17 32.98
C SER A 433 -9.04 12.52 31.50
N PHE A 434 -9.81 11.75 30.73
CA PHE A 434 -9.97 11.96 29.29
C PHE A 434 -10.71 13.27 29.00
N LEU A 435 -11.81 13.53 29.71
CA LEU A 435 -12.54 14.79 29.58
C LEU A 435 -11.63 16.00 29.80
N SER A 436 -10.80 15.95 30.84
CA SER A 436 -9.85 17.03 31.13
C SER A 436 -8.82 17.19 30.02
N THR A 437 -8.24 16.10 29.51
CA THR A 437 -7.28 16.15 28.41
C THR A 437 -7.91 16.75 27.16
N ILE A 438 -9.09 16.26 26.76
CA ILE A 438 -9.79 16.74 25.58
C ILE A 438 -10.13 18.23 25.70
N GLN A 439 -10.59 18.69 26.87
CA GLN A 439 -10.90 20.10 27.09
C GLN A 439 -9.66 20.98 26.99
N ASN A 440 -8.56 20.57 27.62
CA ASN A 440 -7.30 21.31 27.57
C ASN A 440 -6.78 21.42 26.13
N ASP A 441 -6.82 20.32 25.38
CA ASP A 441 -6.41 20.31 23.97
C ASP A 441 -7.32 21.17 23.10
N LEU A 442 -8.64 21.10 23.28
CA LEU A 442 -9.59 21.96 22.57
C LEU A 442 -9.34 23.45 22.81
N ILE A 443 -9.01 23.83 24.04
CA ILE A 443 -8.65 25.22 24.38
C ILE A 443 -7.34 25.61 23.67
N ASN A 444 -6.33 24.75 23.71
CA ASN A 444 -5.04 24.99 23.07
C ASN A 444 -5.17 25.10 21.54
N ILE A 445 -5.95 24.23 20.93
CA ILE A 445 -6.28 24.24 19.50
C ILE A 445 -6.99 25.54 19.12
N GLN A 446 -8.00 25.98 19.89
CA GLN A 446 -8.69 27.24 19.62
C GLN A 446 -7.74 28.45 19.68
N LYS A 447 -6.84 28.48 20.66
CA LYS A 447 -5.85 29.55 20.80
C LYS A 447 -4.87 29.56 19.62
N LYS A 448 -4.42 28.38 19.18
CA LYS A 448 -3.43 28.21 18.11
C LYS A 448 -4.01 28.47 16.72
N TYR A 449 -5.25 28.04 16.47
CA TYR A 449 -5.89 28.09 15.16
C TYR A 449 -7.16 28.97 15.20
N ARG A 450 -6.96 30.29 15.09
CA ARG A 450 -8.06 31.29 15.14
C ARG A 450 -9.16 31.07 14.08
N MET A 451 -8.83 30.42 12.97
CA MET A 451 -9.71 30.21 11.81
C MET A 451 -9.98 28.73 11.52
N LEU A 452 -10.16 27.92 12.56
CA LEU A 452 -10.67 26.56 12.36
C LEU A 452 -12.10 26.61 11.79
N PRO A 453 -12.46 25.73 10.84
CA PRO A 453 -13.85 25.60 10.41
C PRO A 453 -14.72 25.33 11.63
N GLY A 454 -15.64 26.25 11.92
CA GLY A 454 -16.46 26.21 13.13
C GLY A 454 -17.18 24.88 13.29
N LEU A 455 -17.59 24.26 12.19
CA LEU A 455 -18.24 22.94 12.16
C LEU A 455 -17.45 21.84 12.90
N TRP A 456 -16.13 21.81 12.79
CA TRP A 456 -15.31 20.76 13.41
C TRP A 456 -15.19 20.94 14.93
N LEU A 457 -14.78 22.13 15.37
CA LEU A 457 -14.67 22.45 16.79
C LEU A 457 -16.04 22.43 17.48
N ASN A 458 -17.08 22.94 16.81
CA ASN A 458 -18.43 22.94 17.34
C ASN A 458 -19.01 21.52 17.40
N GLY A 459 -18.69 20.65 16.44
CA GLY A 459 -19.07 19.24 16.48
C GLY A 459 -18.52 18.52 17.71
N MET A 460 -17.21 18.59 17.94
CA MET A 460 -16.61 18.00 19.15
C MET A 460 -17.14 18.62 20.44
N ARG A 461 -17.25 19.96 20.50
CA ARG A 461 -17.81 20.63 21.66
C ARG A 461 -19.24 20.19 21.92
N SER A 462 -20.07 20.12 20.88
CA SER A 462 -21.45 19.67 20.97
C SER A 462 -21.53 18.24 21.50
N ALA A 463 -20.65 17.34 21.05
CA ALA A 463 -20.61 15.96 21.53
C ALA A 463 -20.15 15.84 23.00
N ILE A 464 -19.23 16.71 23.45
CA ILE A 464 -18.64 16.66 24.80
C ILE A 464 -19.45 17.48 25.82
N GLN A 465 -20.16 18.52 25.38
CA GLN A 465 -20.87 19.46 26.24
C GLN A 465 -21.91 18.79 27.16
N PRO A 466 -22.72 17.81 26.72
CA PRO A 466 -23.61 17.06 27.61
C PRO A 466 -22.83 16.38 28.74
N ILE A 467 -21.74 15.70 28.41
CA ILE A 467 -20.90 14.98 29.38
C ILE A 467 -20.24 15.95 30.37
N LYS A 468 -19.80 17.11 29.89
CA LYS A 468 -19.29 18.18 30.75
C LYS A 468 -20.35 18.71 31.71
N SER A 469 -21.57 18.97 31.21
CA SER A 469 -22.68 19.48 32.04
C SER A 469 -22.99 18.51 33.17
N ILE A 470 -23.10 17.22 32.82
CA ILE A 470 -23.23 16.11 33.76
C ILE A 470 -22.10 16.22 34.80
N TYR A 471 -20.84 16.15 34.38
CA TYR A 471 -19.71 16.20 35.32
C TYR A 471 -19.75 17.40 36.30
N GLU A 472 -20.12 18.59 35.84
CA GLU A 472 -20.26 19.77 36.70
C GLU A 472 -21.44 19.67 37.69
N GLU A 473 -22.57 19.07 37.29
CA GLU A 473 -23.70 18.78 38.19
C GLU A 473 -23.31 17.78 39.28
N TYR A 474 -22.58 16.72 38.92
CA TYR A 474 -22.05 15.76 39.91
C TYR A 474 -21.13 16.46 40.91
N LYS A 475 -20.25 17.35 40.43
CA LYS A 475 -19.34 18.12 41.28
C LYS A 475 -20.08 19.07 42.24
N ARG A 476 -21.27 19.54 41.88
CA ARG A 476 -22.16 20.33 42.75
C ARG A 476 -22.93 19.50 43.77
N GLY A 477 -22.73 18.18 43.80
CA GLY A 477 -23.37 17.28 44.75
C GLY A 477 -24.74 16.77 44.29
N THR A 478 -25.13 17.00 43.03
CA THR A 478 -26.38 16.45 42.49
C THR A 478 -26.23 14.93 42.33
N PRO A 479 -27.09 14.12 42.97
CA PRO A 479 -27.07 12.67 42.77
C PRO A 479 -27.42 12.35 41.31
N MET A 480 -26.61 11.49 40.69
CA MET A 480 -26.83 11.06 39.32
C MET A 480 -27.19 9.59 39.25
N PHE A 481 -28.16 9.31 38.39
CA PHE A 481 -28.50 7.95 37.97
C PHE A 481 -28.12 7.81 36.50
N LEU A 482 -27.13 6.96 36.22
CA LEU A 482 -26.80 6.59 34.86
C LEU A 482 -27.60 5.33 34.51
N SER A 483 -28.59 5.45 33.62
CA SER A 483 -29.31 4.29 33.10
C SER A 483 -28.58 3.72 31.88
N CYS A 484 -28.40 2.40 31.83
CA CYS A 484 -27.74 1.67 30.74
C CYS A 484 -28.70 1.24 29.62
N SER A 485 -29.92 1.74 29.58
CA SER A 485 -31.00 1.07 28.85
C SER A 485 -30.93 1.16 27.32
N GLU A 486 -30.10 2.01 26.70
CA GLU A 486 -29.87 1.95 25.25
C GLU A 486 -28.47 2.45 24.82
N PRO A 487 -27.76 1.76 23.89
CA PRO A 487 -26.43 2.16 23.42
C PRO A 487 -26.39 3.48 22.62
N LYS A 488 -27.56 4.04 22.26
CA LYS A 488 -27.69 5.30 21.52
C LYS A 488 -28.28 6.45 22.33
N HIS A 489 -28.80 6.18 23.53
CA HIS A 489 -29.44 7.20 24.36
C HIS A 489 -29.04 7.00 25.82
N VAL A 490 -28.09 7.83 26.29
CA VAL A 490 -27.96 8.08 27.73
C VAL A 490 -29.17 8.94 28.12
N VAL A 491 -30.28 8.32 28.48
CA VAL A 491 -31.45 9.01 29.02
C VAL A 491 -31.18 9.30 30.49
N LEU A 492 -31.00 10.58 30.82
CA LEU A 492 -30.98 11.06 32.20
C LEU A 492 -32.37 11.56 32.56
N SER A 493 -33.00 10.90 33.52
CA SER A 493 -34.18 11.43 34.19
C SER A 493 -33.82 11.73 35.64
N ALA A 494 -34.10 12.95 36.09
CA ALA A 494 -34.11 13.31 37.51
C ALA A 494 -35.34 12.71 38.25
N THR A 495 -36.25 12.06 37.52
CA THR A 495 -37.51 11.47 37.98
C THR A 495 -37.76 10.14 37.26
N ALA A 496 -37.11 9.06 37.71
CA ALA A 496 -37.46 7.71 37.26
C ALA A 496 -37.31 6.70 38.41
N VAL A 497 -38.24 6.78 39.36
CA VAL A 497 -38.67 5.61 40.13
C VAL A 497 -40.06 5.28 39.62
N GLN A 498 -40.11 4.34 38.67
CA GLN A 498 -41.18 3.36 38.40
C GLN A 498 -41.31 3.05 36.89
N ASN A 499 -41.23 1.75 36.60
CA ASN A 499 -41.64 1.04 35.40
C ASN A 499 -40.72 1.11 34.16
N VAL A 500 -39.81 0.13 34.05
CA VAL A 500 -39.40 -0.44 32.76
C VAL A 500 -39.28 -1.96 32.92
N ASN A 501 -40.18 -2.71 32.26
CA ASN A 501 -40.09 -4.14 32.04
C ASN A 501 -40.09 -4.37 30.52
N ASN A 502 -39.22 -5.29 30.07
CA ASN A 502 -39.16 -5.98 28.77
C ASN A 502 -38.78 -5.16 27.53
N ASP A 503 -37.52 -5.29 27.10
CA ASP A 503 -37.11 -5.91 25.81
C ASP A 503 -35.61 -5.68 25.59
N ILE A 504 -34.83 -6.76 25.45
CA ILE A 504 -33.41 -6.70 25.08
C ILE A 504 -33.15 -7.75 23.99
N GLY A 505 -32.86 -7.27 22.78
CA GLY A 505 -32.19 -8.04 21.73
C GLY A 505 -30.67 -7.95 21.89
N GLU A 506 -29.99 -9.09 21.79
CA GLU A 506 -28.54 -9.22 21.90
C GLU A 506 -27.84 -8.67 20.64
N GLU A 507 -27.19 -7.50 20.76
CA GLU A 507 -25.90 -7.16 20.11
C GLU A 507 -25.46 -5.76 20.58
N GLY A 508 -24.52 -5.70 21.54
CA GLY A 508 -24.01 -4.42 22.06
C GLY A 508 -23.39 -4.47 23.46
N THR A 509 -22.48 -5.40 23.72
CA THR A 509 -21.96 -5.65 25.08
C THR A 509 -20.89 -4.65 25.57
N GLY A 510 -20.37 -3.78 24.71
CA GLY A 510 -19.29 -2.84 25.06
C GLY A 510 -19.71 -1.61 25.87
N ASN A 511 -20.82 -0.95 25.50
CA ASN A 511 -21.25 0.31 26.12
C ASN A 511 -21.93 0.12 27.48
N CYS A 512 -22.70 -0.97 27.67
CA CYS A 512 -23.33 -1.29 28.95
C CYS A 512 -22.30 -1.59 30.05
N ALA A 513 -21.19 -2.25 29.73
CA ALA A 513 -20.15 -2.59 30.70
C ALA A 513 -19.49 -1.32 31.29
N MET A 514 -19.29 -0.28 30.48
CA MET A 514 -18.61 0.95 30.89
C MET A 514 -19.44 1.81 31.86
N ILE A 515 -20.75 1.90 31.60
CA ILE A 515 -21.69 2.64 32.46
C ILE A 515 -21.96 1.85 33.75
N CYS A 516 -22.03 0.52 33.70
CA CYS A 516 -22.08 -0.33 34.89
C CYS A 516 -20.86 -0.15 35.81
N VAL A 517 -19.65 0.02 35.25
CA VAL A 517 -18.44 0.31 36.05
C VAL A 517 -18.52 1.68 36.73
N LEU A 518 -19.03 2.71 36.04
CA LEU A 518 -19.28 4.03 36.64
C LEU A 518 -20.32 3.97 37.77
N GLN A 519 -21.42 3.22 37.57
CA GLN A 519 -22.43 2.96 38.58
C GLN A 519 -21.82 2.28 39.83
N LEU A 520 -20.98 1.26 39.62
CA LEU A 520 -20.30 0.52 40.70
C LEU A 520 -19.27 1.38 41.44
N LEU A 521 -18.53 2.23 40.74
CA LEU A 521 -17.56 3.16 41.36
C LEU A 521 -18.25 4.26 42.17
N ILE A 522 -19.39 4.76 41.69
CA ILE A 522 -20.23 5.71 42.42
C ILE A 522 -20.82 5.05 43.68
N GLN A 523 -21.39 3.85 43.55
CA GLN A 523 -21.95 3.09 44.68
C GLN A 523 -20.88 2.80 45.75
N ARG A 524 -19.69 2.36 45.33
CA ARG A 524 -18.57 2.06 46.24
C ARG A 524 -18.03 3.29 46.97
N LYS A 525 -17.93 4.44 46.29
CA LYS A 525 -17.44 5.70 46.89
C LYS A 525 -18.41 6.26 47.94
N HIS A 526 -19.71 6.04 47.76
CA HIS A 526 -20.76 6.57 48.65
C HIS A 526 -21.25 5.55 49.69
N GLY A 527 -20.57 4.40 49.84
CA GLY A 527 -20.94 3.39 50.84
C GLY A 527 -22.32 2.76 50.61
N LEU A 528 -22.85 2.83 49.39
CA LEU A 528 -24.13 2.24 49.03
C LEU A 528 -23.95 0.73 48.87
N SER A 529 -24.74 -0.08 49.60
CA SER A 529 -24.66 -1.53 49.49
C SER A 529 -25.11 -1.99 48.10
N LEU A 530 -24.37 -2.92 47.50
CA LEU A 530 -24.78 -3.63 46.28
C LEU A 530 -26.11 -4.36 46.55
N GLN A 531 -27.23 -3.77 46.12
CA GLN A 531 -28.46 -4.53 45.94
C GLN A 531 -28.36 -5.27 44.61
N THR A 532 -27.77 -6.46 44.65
CA THR A 532 -27.92 -7.43 43.55
C THR A 532 -29.36 -7.90 43.56
N ALA A 533 -30.14 -7.56 42.53
CA ALA A 533 -31.42 -8.21 42.30
C ALA A 533 -31.18 -9.74 42.16
N PRO A 534 -32.01 -10.60 42.77
CA PRO A 534 -31.83 -12.04 42.69
C PRO A 534 -31.88 -12.49 41.23
N TRP A 535 -30.88 -13.28 40.82
CA TRP A 535 -30.85 -13.93 39.52
C TRP A 535 -32.02 -14.92 39.43
N VAL A 536 -32.99 -14.63 38.57
CA VAL A 536 -34.08 -15.55 38.23
C VAL A 536 -33.65 -16.31 36.96
N PRO A 537 -33.44 -17.64 37.01
CA PRO A 537 -33.14 -18.40 35.81
C PRO A 537 -34.31 -18.32 34.82
N PRO A 538 -34.05 -18.28 33.50
CA PRO A 538 -35.11 -18.25 32.51
C PRO A 538 -35.95 -19.54 32.59
N THR A 539 -37.27 -19.38 32.72
CA THR A 539 -38.24 -20.46 32.59
C THR A 539 -38.20 -21.03 31.17
N PRO A 540 -38.13 -22.37 31.00
CA PRO A 540 -38.17 -22.99 29.68
C PRO A 540 -39.53 -22.74 29.04
N THR A 541 -39.53 -22.22 27.81
CA THR A 541 -40.71 -22.06 26.98
C THR A 541 -41.27 -23.43 26.57
N PRO A 542 -42.60 -23.64 26.62
CA PRO A 542 -43.21 -24.87 26.13
C PRO A 542 -43.18 -24.87 24.60
N PHE A 543 -42.64 -25.94 24.02
CA PHE A 543 -42.81 -26.24 22.60
C PHE A 543 -44.29 -26.54 22.32
N GLY A 544 -44.92 -25.73 21.48
CA GLY A 544 -46.23 -26.01 20.90
C GLY A 544 -46.08 -26.80 19.60
N ASN A 545 -46.93 -27.83 19.45
CA ASN A 545 -47.10 -28.68 18.27
C ASN A 545 -47.52 -27.90 17.02
#